data_AF-A0A2E6IYQ4-F1
#
_entry.id   AF-A0A2E6IYQ4-F1
#
_cell.length_a   1.000
_cell.length_b   1.000
_cell.length_c   1.000
_cell.angle_alpha   90.00
_cell.angle_beta   90.00
_cell.angle_gamma   90.00
#
_symmetry.space_group_name_H-M   'P 1'
#
loop_
_entity.id
_entity.type
_entity.pdbx_description
1 polymer ?
#
loop_
_entity_poly.entity_id
_entity_poly.type
_entity_poly.pdbx_seq_one_letter_code
_entity_poly.pdbx_strand_id
1 'polypeptide(L)'
;MFRLIIFFITLAFIATSIIVSMLNTELINLDLYFISYEAPIPLFLFISFLLGSFLALLFFLSAYIKHKHENMNLKKTMKIKEDEIHSMRKNPLRDDH
;
A
#
# COMPACT_ATOMS: atom_id res chain seq x y z
N MET A 1 17.32 -1.52 12.98
CA MET A 1 18.54 -1.85 12.21
C MET A 1 18.27 -2.78 11.03
N PHE A 2 17.56 -3.90 11.21
CA PHE A 2 17.23 -4.84 10.12
C PHE A 2 16.53 -4.20 8.89
N ARG A 3 15.62 -3.24 9.10
CA ARG A 3 14.95 -2.50 8.00
C ARG A 3 15.91 -1.67 7.14
N LEU A 4 16.94 -1.07 7.75
CA LEU A 4 17.95 -0.30 7.02
C LEU A 4 18.87 -1.23 6.22
N ILE A 5 19.21 -2.38 6.79
CA ILE A 5 20.02 -3.40 6.10
C ILE A 5 19.28 -3.93 4.86
N ILE A 6 17.99 -4.27 5.00
CA ILE A 6 17.16 -4.66 3.87
C ILE A 6 17.11 -3.54 2.83
N PHE A 7 16.92 -2.29 3.25
CA PHE A 7 16.90 -1.14 2.34
C PHE A 7 18.20 -1.04 1.52
N PHE A 8 19.36 -1.09 2.17
CA PHE A 8 20.65 -1.06 1.47
C PHE A 8 20.87 -2.26 0.54
N ILE A 9 20.45 -3.46 0.96
CA ILE A 9 20.51 -4.66 0.11
C ILE A 9 19.63 -4.48 -1.12
N THR A 10 18.39 -4.01 -0.95
CA THR A 10 17.49 -3.77 -2.09
C THR A 10 18.05 -2.71 -3.04
N LEU A 11 18.66 -1.65 -2.50
CA LEU A 11 19.28 -0.60 -3.31
C LEU A 11 20.48 -1.15 -4.10
N ALA A 12 21.30 -2.00 -3.49
CA ALA A 12 22.42 -2.67 -4.14
C ALA A 12 21.97 -3.61 -5.27
N PHE A 13 20.89 -4.37 -5.07
CA PHE A 13 20.29 -5.23 -6.10
C PHE A 13 19.75 -4.41 -7.28
N ILE A 14 19.09 -3.29 -7.02
CA ILE A 14 18.60 -2.40 -8.07
C ILE A 14 19.78 -1.82 -8.86
N ALA A 15 20.81 -1.31 -8.18
CA ALA A 15 21.98 -0.73 -8.83
C ALA A 15 22.73 -1.76 -9.70
N THR A 16 22.96 -2.96 -9.18
CA THR A 16 23.62 -4.04 -9.94
C THR A 16 22.79 -4.50 -11.13
N SER A 17 21.47 -4.58 -10.99
CA SER A 17 20.56 -4.90 -12.12
C SER A 17 20.66 -3.86 -13.24
N ILE A 18 20.72 -2.58 -12.89
CA ILE A 18 20.88 -1.48 -13.87
C ILE A 18 22.25 -1.56 -14.56
N ILE A 19 23.33 -1.79 -13.81
CA ILE A 19 24.69 -1.89 -14.37
C ILE A 19 24.79 -3.08 -15.34
N VAL A 20 24.29 -4.24 -14.93
CA VAL A 20 24.26 -5.44 -15.78
C VAL A 20 23.41 -5.20 -17.04
N SER A 21 22.30 -4.48 -16.92
CA SER A 21 21.47 -4.07 -18.06
C SER A 21 22.19 -3.17 -19.05
N MET A 22 23.00 -2.22 -18.56
CA MET A 22 23.71 -1.29 -19.43
C MET A 22 24.91 -1.95 -20.13
N LEU A 23 25.50 -2.96 -19.49
CA LEU A 23 26.59 -3.74 -20.06
C LEU A 23 26.12 -4.80 -21.07
N ASN A 24 24.89 -5.31 -20.92
CA ASN A 24 24.29 -6.31 -21.80
C ASN A 24 23.12 -5.70 -22.58
N THR A 25 23.46 -4.83 -23.53
CA THR A 25 22.51 -4.04 -24.33
C THR A 25 21.89 -4.82 -25.50
N GLU A 26 21.89 -6.15 -25.45
CA GLU A 26 21.22 -6.95 -26.47
C GLU A 26 19.73 -6.60 -26.49
N LEU A 27 19.29 -6.15 -27.66
CA LEU A 27 17.90 -5.82 -27.92
C LEU A 27 17.15 -7.11 -28.14
N ILE A 28 16.03 -7.27 -27.44
CA ILE A 28 15.16 -8.43 -27.57
C ILE A 28 13.81 -7.95 -28.05
N ASN A 29 13.28 -8.68 -29.03
CA ASN A 29 11.94 -8.49 -29.52
C ASN A 29 10.94 -9.17 -28.59
N LEU A 30 10.10 -8.35 -27.96
CA LEU A 30 9.03 -8.78 -27.09
C LEU A 30 7.72 -8.65 -27.84
N ASP A 31 7.17 -9.79 -28.24
CA ASP A 31 5.89 -9.87 -28.93
C ASP A 31 4.74 -10.04 -27.93
N LEU A 32 3.92 -9.01 -27.78
CA LEU A 32 2.73 -8.97 -26.91
C LEU A 32 1.47 -9.43 -27.65
N TYR A 33 1.60 -10.26 -28.69
CA TYR A 33 0.55 -10.80 -29.56
C TYR A 33 -0.10 -9.77 -30.48
N PHE A 34 -0.32 -8.55 -30.01
CA PHE A 34 -0.89 -7.45 -30.80
C PHE A 34 0.15 -6.41 -31.24
N ILE A 35 1.24 -6.28 -30.48
CA ILE A 35 2.29 -5.29 -30.71
C ILE A 35 3.62 -5.90 -30.31
N SER A 36 4.65 -5.69 -31.13
CA SER A 36 6.02 -6.07 -30.80
C SER A 36 6.84 -4.83 -30.43
N TYR A 37 7.61 -4.94 -29.36
CA TYR A 37 8.54 -3.90 -28.91
C TYR A 37 9.96 -4.44 -28.87
N GLU A 38 10.90 -3.65 -29.34
CA GLU A 38 12.32 -3.98 -29.31
C GLU A 38 13.02 -3.11 -28.26
N ALA A 39 13.46 -3.73 -27.17
CA ALA A 39 14.22 -3.05 -26.13
C ALA A 39 15.03 -4.06 -25.30
N PRO A 40 15.98 -3.60 -24.46
CA PRO A 40 16.66 -4.48 -23.52
C PRO A 40 15.69 -5.09 -22.50
N ILE A 41 15.85 -6.38 -22.17
CA ILE A 41 15.04 -7.10 -21.15
C ILE A 41 14.83 -6.27 -19.87
N PRO A 42 15.85 -5.61 -19.30
CA PRO A 42 15.68 -4.99 -17.99
C PRO A 42 14.74 -3.79 -18.02
N LEU A 43 14.55 -3.14 -19.18
CA LEU A 43 13.54 -2.10 -19.34
C LEU A 43 12.13 -2.67 -19.17
N PHE A 44 11.85 -3.83 -19.78
CA PHE A 44 10.56 -4.51 -19.65
C PHE A 44 10.31 -4.99 -18.22
N LEU A 45 11.33 -5.56 -17.56
CA LEU A 45 11.23 -5.97 -16.16
C LEU A 45 10.97 -4.76 -15.24
N PHE A 46 11.65 -3.64 -15.48
CA PHE A 46 11.46 -2.41 -14.71
C PHE A 46 10.03 -1.88 -14.86
N ILE A 47 9.50 -1.81 -16.09
CA ILE A 47 8.13 -1.35 -16.36
C ILE A 47 7.11 -2.31 -15.71
N SER A 48 7.30 -3.62 -15.84
CA SER A 48 6.44 -4.63 -15.21
C SER A 48 6.42 -4.49 -13.69
N PHE A 49 7.59 -4.32 -13.08
CA PHE A 49 7.72 -4.06 -11.64
C PHE A 49 7.03 -2.76 -11.24
N LEU A 50 7.20 -1.68 -12.00
CA LEU A 50 6.60 -0.37 -11.71
C LEU A 50 5.06 -0.45 -11.75
N LEU A 51 4.51 -1.14 -12.77
CA LEU A 51 3.07 -1.40 -12.88
C LEU A 51 2.55 -2.24 -11.72
N GLY A 52 3.25 -3.32 -11.35
CA GLY A 52 2.89 -4.16 -10.21
C GLY A 52 2.91 -3.39 -8.88
N SER A 53 3.95 -2.58 -8.66
CA SER A 53 4.06 -1.73 -7.47
C SER A 53 2.96 -0.67 -7.43
N PHE A 54 2.60 -0.09 -8.57
CA PHE A 54 1.51 0.87 -8.66
C PHE A 54 0.16 0.22 -8.33
N LEU A 55 -0.12 -0.97 -8.87
CA LEU A 55 -1.31 -1.74 -8.51
C LEU A 55 -1.35 -2.04 -7.00
N ALA A 56 -0.25 -2.53 -6.43
CA ALA A 56 -0.18 -2.81 -5.00
C ALA A 56 -0.49 -1.57 -4.15
N LEU A 57 0.05 -0.41 -4.54
CA LEU A 57 -0.24 0.86 -3.88
C LEU A 57 -1.73 1.22 -3.94
N LEU A 58 -2.40 1.02 -5.08
CA LEU A 58 -3.85 1.24 -5.20
C LEU A 58 -4.66 0.34 -4.25
N PHE A 59 -4.29 -0.95 -4.15
CA PHE A 59 -4.92 -1.87 -3.20
C PHE A 59 -4.71 -1.44 -1.74
N PHE A 60 -3.49 -1.07 -1.37
CA PHE A 60 -3.20 -0.58 -0.02
C PHE A 60 -3.96 0.71 0.30
N LEU A 61 -4.06 1.63 -0.67
CA LEU A 61 -4.78 2.88 -0.49
C LEU A 61 -6.28 2.64 -0.25
N SER A 62 -6.88 1.74 -1.03
CA SER A 62 -8.29 1.35 -0.86
C SER A 62 -8.53 0.75 0.54
N ALA A 63 -7.68 -0.19 0.96
CA ALA A 63 -7.77 -0.80 2.29
C ALA A 63 -7.60 0.26 3.41
N TYR A 64 -6.65 1.17 3.26
CA TYR A 64 -6.42 2.26 4.23
C TYR A 64 -7.64 3.17 4.37
N ILE A 65 -8.26 3.58 3.25
CA ILE A 65 -9.47 4.41 3.26
C ILE A 65 -10.61 3.69 3.99
N LYS A 66 -10.82 2.39 3.69
CA LYS A 66 -11.83 1.57 4.37
C LYS A 66 -11.61 1.55 5.88
N HIS A 67 -10.40 1.23 6.32
CA HIS A 67 -10.08 1.16 7.76
C HIS A 67 -10.17 2.52 8.45
N LYS A 68 -9.77 3.60 7.77
CA LYS A 68 -9.92 4.96 8.30
C LYS A 68 -11.38 5.32 8.50
N HIS A 69 -12.25 4.96 7.54
CA HIS A 69 -13.68 5.19 7.64
C HIS A 69 -14.30 4.39 8.80
N GLU A 70 -13.97 3.11 8.90
CA GLU A 70 -14.44 2.22 9.98
C GLU A 70 -14.02 2.73 11.37
N ASN A 71 -12.75 3.13 11.53
CA ASN A 71 -12.24 3.71 12.77
C ASN A 71 -12.99 5.01 13.16
N MET A 72 -13.29 5.86 12.18
CA MET A 72 -14.08 7.07 12.43
C MET A 72 -15.50 6.75 12.91
N ASN A 73 -16.14 5.75 12.32
CA ASN A 73 -17.48 5.32 12.72
C ASN A 73 -17.48 4.70 14.12
N LEU A 74 -16.52 3.82 14.41
CA LEU A 74 -16.35 3.22 15.75
C LEU A 74 -16.17 4.28 16.84
N LYS A 75 -15.34 5.31 16.58
CA LYS A 75 -15.17 6.43 17.52
C LYS A 75 -16.46 7.20 17.77
N LYS A 76 -17.26 7.44 16.73
CA LYS A 76 -18.57 8.10 16.86
C LYS A 76 -19.53 7.25 17.70
N THR A 77 -19.62 5.96 17.43
CA THR A 77 -20.48 5.03 18.18
C THR A 77 -20.06 4.93 19.65
N MET A 78 -18.76 4.85 19.93
CA MET A 78 -18.23 4.85 21.30
C MET A 78 -18.63 6.12 22.05
N LYS A 79 -18.46 7.29 21.44
CA LYS A 79 -18.85 8.57 22.04
C LYS A 79 -20.34 8.62 22.37
N ILE A 80 -21.21 8.20 21.44
CA ILE A 80 -22.66 8.16 21.67
C ILE A 80 -23.00 7.24 22.86
N LYS A 81 -22.35 6.07 22.95
CA LYS A 81 -22.56 5.13 24.06
C LYS A 81 -22.07 5.68 25.40
N GLU A 82 -20.94 6.38 25.42
CA GLU A 82 -20.45 7.09 26.61
C GLU A 82 -21.42 8.18 27.06
N ASP A 83 -21.92 8.98 26.12
CA ASP A 83 -22.91 10.04 26.38
C ASP A 83 -24.23 9.45 26.92
N GLU A 84 -24.70 8.32 26.39
CA GLU A 84 -25.88 7.58 26.89
C GLU A 84 -25.68 7.10 28.33
N ILE A 85 -24.53 6.49 28.64
CA ILE A 85 -24.21 6.03 30.01
C ILE A 85 -24.14 7.22 30.97
N HIS A 86 -23.49 8.31 30.55
CA HIS A 86 -23.37 9.51 31.38
C HIS A 86 -24.75 10.17 31.62
N SER A 87 -25.61 10.21 30.60
CA SER A 87 -27.00 10.66 30.72
C SER A 87 -27.80 9.79 31.70
N MET A 88 -27.70 8.45 31.59
CA MET A 88 -28.35 7.52 32.52
C MET A 88 -27.85 7.66 33.95
N ARG A 89 -26.54 7.93 34.15
CA ARG A 89 -25.97 8.17 35.49
C ARG A 89 -26.41 9.49 36.11
N LYS A 90 -26.72 10.50 35.29
CA LYS A 90 -27.20 11.81 35.74
C LYS A 90 -28.71 11.89 35.91
N ASN A 91 -29.47 10.87 35.49
CA ASN A 91 -30.93 10.90 35.57
C ASN A 91 -31.38 10.87 37.04
N PRO A 92 -32.00 11.95 37.56
CA PRO A 92 -32.43 12.04 38.96
C PRO A 92 -33.65 11.17 39.28
N LEU A 93 -34.29 10.54 38.30
CA LEU A 93 -35.50 9.72 38.46
C LEU A 93 -35.22 8.29 38.97
N ARG A 94 -34.10 8.05 39.67
CA ARG A 94 -33.75 6.74 40.26
C ARG A 94 -33.85 6.70 41.79
N ASP A 95 -34.33 7.76 42.41
CA ASP A 95 -34.82 7.78 43.79
C ASP A 95 -36.28 8.24 43.75
N ASP A 96 -37.18 7.34 43.39
CA ASP A 96 -38.58 7.43 43.84
C ASP A 96 -39.11 5.99 43.95
N HIS A 97 -39.22 5.57 45.22
CA HIS A 97 -39.71 4.30 45.79
C HIS A 97 -38.67 3.22 46.13
#